data_AF-A0A7C9AV54-F1
#
_entry.id   AF-A0A7C9AV54-F1
#
_cell.length_a   1.000
_cell.length_b   1.000
_cell.length_c   1.000
_cell.angle_alpha   90.00
_cell.angle_beta   90.00
_cell.angle_gamma   90.00
#
_symmetry.space_group_name_H-M   'P 1'
#
loop_
_entity.id
_entity.type
_entity.pdbx_description
1 polymer ?
#
loop_
_entity_poly.entity_id
_entity_poly.type
_entity_poly.pdbx_seq_one_letter_code
_entity_poly.pdbx_strand_id
1 'polypeptide(L)'
;MPGPGPHMMYALGTGLGLMAVSEGRFSPHHCLCYSLNAFFGPDIGSFSEWLSSTLGFQGWDVEDLIHHPFYYIFILGLPLSLLYHWASRFALRKGLLDSPSGAPLYWKQCFLLIAAGSLSHFFLDHLFEENGKSSMYTWILSTGWWVSRAPIDPDAVLVVAVLCTSLIGGFIYIN
;
A
#
# COMPACT_ATOMS: atom_id res chain seq x y z
N MET A 1 -11.42 7.38 8.98
CA MET A 1 -9.95 7.38 9.04
C MET A 1 -9.53 6.67 10.31
N PRO A 2 -8.81 5.52 10.35
CA PRO A 2 -8.03 5.24 11.54
C PRO A 2 -7.02 6.39 11.58
N GLY A 3 -6.41 6.60 12.73
CA GLY A 3 -5.34 7.58 12.76
C GLY A 3 -4.29 7.26 11.66
N PRO A 4 -3.62 8.27 11.11
CA PRO A 4 -2.32 8.12 10.43
C PRO A 4 -1.37 7.09 11.11
N GLY A 5 -1.50 6.95 12.43
CA GLY A 5 -0.75 6.05 13.30
C GLY A 5 -0.83 4.58 12.87
N PRO A 6 -1.99 3.89 12.96
CA PRO A 6 -2.16 2.50 12.52
C PRO A 6 -1.52 2.14 11.17
N HIS A 7 -1.78 2.94 10.13
CA HIS A 7 -1.19 2.71 8.80
C HIS A 7 0.34 2.79 8.81
N MET A 8 0.86 3.85 9.42
CA MET A 8 2.30 4.06 9.53
C MET A 8 2.98 2.98 10.37
N MET A 9 2.39 2.59 11.50
CA MET A 9 2.91 1.54 12.38
C MET A 9 2.94 0.18 11.67
N TYR A 10 1.85 -0.19 10.99
CA TYR A 10 1.78 -1.44 10.23
C TYR A 10 2.82 -1.45 9.11
N ALA A 11 2.88 -0.38 8.32
CA ALA A 11 3.73 -0.34 7.13
C ALA A 11 5.22 -0.26 7.49
N LEU A 12 5.61 0.58 8.46
CA LEU A 12 7.00 0.65 8.94
C LEU A 12 7.40 -0.63 9.67
N GLY A 13 6.52 -1.19 10.50
CA GLY A 13 6.80 -2.46 11.20
C GLY A 13 7.03 -3.61 10.23
N THR A 14 6.16 -3.72 9.22
CA THR A 14 6.32 -4.70 8.13
C THR A 14 7.61 -4.44 7.34
N GLY A 15 7.88 -3.18 6.99
CA GLY A 15 9.09 -2.78 6.27
C GLY A 15 10.38 -3.11 7.04
N LEU A 16 10.42 -2.87 8.35
CA LEU A 16 11.54 -3.26 9.22
C LEU A 16 11.72 -4.78 9.27
N GLY A 17 10.63 -5.54 9.38
CA GLY A 17 10.67 -7.00 9.31
C GLY A 17 11.25 -7.50 7.98
N LEU A 18 10.79 -6.93 6.86
CA LEU A 18 11.31 -7.25 5.53
C LEU A 18 12.78 -6.86 5.37
N MET A 19 13.20 -5.71 5.90
CA MET A 19 14.62 -5.31 5.91
C MET A 19 15.47 -6.35 6.65
N ALA A 20 15.03 -6.79 7.83
CA ALA A 20 15.76 -7.76 8.65
C ALA A 20 15.86 -9.13 7.98
N VAL A 21 14.74 -9.67 7.48
CA VAL A 21 14.69 -11.01 6.87
C VAL A 21 15.40 -11.05 5.51
N SER A 22 15.45 -9.93 4.79
CA SER A 22 16.12 -9.85 3.49
C SER A 22 17.59 -9.43 3.56
N GLU A 23 18.17 -9.37 4.77
CA GLU A 23 19.54 -8.92 5.00
C GLU A 23 19.85 -7.56 4.34
N GLY A 24 18.86 -6.66 4.34
CA GLY A 24 18.95 -5.33 3.74
C GLY A 24 18.73 -5.25 2.22
N ARG A 25 18.45 -6.36 1.52
CA ARG A 25 18.04 -6.33 0.09
C ARG A 25 16.77 -5.49 -0.07
N PHE A 26 15.79 -5.68 0.81
CA PHE A 26 14.74 -4.70 1.04
C PHE A 26 15.36 -3.59 1.90
N SER A 27 15.56 -2.43 1.28
CA SER A 27 16.33 -1.32 1.87
C SER A 27 15.42 -0.25 2.49
N PRO A 28 15.97 0.74 3.22
CA PRO A 28 15.21 1.89 3.72
C PRO A 28 14.39 2.62 2.64
N HIS A 29 14.90 2.66 1.40
CA HIS A 29 14.16 3.24 0.27
C HIS A 29 12.88 2.47 -0.04
N HIS A 30 12.92 1.13 -0.01
CA HIS A 30 11.75 0.28 -0.23
C HIS A 30 10.72 0.49 0.87
N CYS A 31 11.19 0.46 2.13
CA CYS A 31 10.36 0.66 3.32
C CYS A 31 9.65 2.02 3.28
N LEU A 32 10.36 3.10 2.95
CA LEU A 32 9.78 4.43 2.87
C LEU A 32 8.75 4.54 1.75
N CYS A 33 9.08 4.06 0.53
CA CYS A 33 8.15 4.10 -0.60
C CYS A 33 6.87 3.31 -0.29
N TYR A 34 7.00 2.09 0.25
CA TYR A 34 5.86 1.29 0.68
C TYR A 34 5.02 2.01 1.74
N SER A 35 5.67 2.52 2.79
CA SER A 35 4.98 3.13 3.94
C SER A 35 4.27 4.43 3.57
N LEU A 36 4.83 5.24 2.68
CA LEU A 36 4.17 6.45 2.19
C LEU A 36 2.89 6.15 1.42
N ASN A 37 2.85 5.05 0.66
CA ASN A 37 1.66 4.67 -0.12
C ASN A 37 0.63 3.91 0.74
N ALA A 38 1.09 3.20 1.77
CA ALA A 38 0.21 2.64 2.79
C ALA A 38 -0.39 3.72 3.69
N PHE A 39 0.35 4.79 3.97
CA PHE A 39 -0.14 5.88 4.80
C PHE A 39 -1.00 6.88 4.01
N PHE A 40 -0.43 7.50 2.98
CA PHE A 40 -0.99 8.68 2.33
C PHE A 40 -1.61 8.40 0.96
N GLY A 41 -1.50 7.17 0.46
CA GLY A 41 -1.65 6.86 -0.96
C GLY A 41 -3.01 7.30 -1.53
N PRO A 42 -4.06 6.48 -1.44
CA PRO A 42 -5.40 6.82 -1.93
C PRO A 42 -6.00 8.08 -1.28
N ASP A 43 -5.70 8.32 -0.01
CA ASP A 43 -6.06 9.52 0.76
C ASP A 43 -5.57 10.85 0.17
N ILE A 44 -4.66 10.83 -0.81
CA ILE A 44 -4.27 12.06 -1.51
C ILE A 44 -5.45 12.71 -2.23
N GLY A 45 -6.49 11.94 -2.60
CA GLY A 45 -7.72 12.45 -3.19
C GLY A 45 -8.47 13.36 -2.22
N SER A 46 -8.81 12.84 -1.04
CA SER A 46 -9.50 13.60 0.02
C SER A 46 -8.68 14.80 0.50
N PHE A 47 -7.35 14.66 0.61
CA PHE A 47 -6.44 15.77 0.92
C PHE A 47 -6.48 16.87 -0.16
N SER A 48 -6.53 16.49 -1.44
CA SER A 48 -6.57 17.44 -2.55
C SER A 48 -7.88 18.22 -2.57
N GLU A 49 -9.01 17.57 -2.30
CA GLU A 49 -10.32 18.23 -2.19
C GLU A 49 -10.39 19.18 -1.00
N TRP A 50 -9.87 18.76 0.16
CA TRP A 50 -9.76 19.62 1.33
C TRP A 50 -8.90 20.86 1.05
N LEU A 51 -7.76 20.69 0.37
CA LEU A 51 -6.88 21.81 0.00
C LEU A 51 -7.57 22.75 -1.01
N SER A 52 -8.21 22.18 -2.03
CA SER A 52 -8.95 22.91 -3.07
C SER A 52 -10.07 23.77 -2.46
N SER A 53 -10.87 23.19 -1.56
CA SER A 53 -11.95 23.89 -0.87
C SER A 53 -11.43 25.00 0.05
N THR A 54 -10.32 24.77 0.75
CA THR A 54 -9.65 25.78 1.59
C THR A 54 -9.15 26.97 0.77
N LEU A 55 -8.71 26.73 -0.47
CA LEU A 55 -8.24 27.75 -1.39
C LEU A 55 -9.37 28.42 -2.21
N GLY A 56 -10.62 28.00 -2.02
CA GLY A 56 -11.79 28.58 -2.69
C GLY A 56 -12.04 28.07 -4.11
N PHE A 57 -11.43 26.95 -4.50
CA PHE A 57 -11.69 26.29 -5.78
C PHE A 57 -12.82 25.25 -5.65
N GLN A 58 -13.64 25.10 -6.69
CA GLN A 58 -14.65 24.04 -6.74
C GLN A 58 -13.96 22.68 -6.86
N GLY A 59 -14.33 21.75 -5.96
CA GLY A 59 -13.84 20.38 -5.98
C GLY A 59 -14.23 19.67 -7.26
N TRP A 60 -13.30 18.92 -7.83
CA TRP A 60 -13.61 17.85 -8.75
C TRP A 60 -13.71 16.59 -7.86
N ASP A 61 -14.58 15.63 -8.15
CA ASP A 61 -14.75 14.39 -7.35
C ASP A 61 -13.50 13.49 -7.48
N VAL A 62 -12.36 14.02 -7.03
CA VAL A 62 -11.02 13.46 -7.13
C VAL A 62 -10.85 12.39 -6.07
N GLU A 63 -11.45 12.56 -4.90
CA GLU A 63 -11.52 11.55 -3.86
C GLU A 63 -12.14 10.27 -4.40
N ASP A 64 -13.36 10.33 -4.96
CA ASP A 64 -14.04 9.15 -5.51
C ASP A 64 -13.23 8.45 -6.62
N LEU A 65 -12.50 9.24 -7.43
CA LEU A 65 -11.69 8.70 -8.51
C LEU A 65 -10.39 8.06 -8.02
N ILE A 66 -9.70 8.67 -7.06
CA ILE A 66 -8.38 8.26 -6.60
C ILE A 66 -8.48 7.25 -5.46
N HIS A 67 -9.47 7.37 -4.59
CA HIS A 67 -9.76 6.49 -3.45
C HIS A 67 -10.45 5.19 -3.87
N HIS A 68 -10.20 4.71 -5.09
CA HIS A 68 -10.62 3.40 -5.56
C HIS A 68 -9.43 2.42 -5.56
N PRO A 69 -9.60 1.16 -5.09
CA PRO A 69 -8.53 0.16 -4.91
C PRO A 69 -7.54 0.00 -6.06
N PHE A 70 -8.02 0.20 -7.28
CA PHE A 70 -7.22 0.04 -8.49
C PHE A 70 -6.92 1.34 -9.22
N TYR A 71 -7.76 2.37 -9.07
CA TYR A 71 -7.58 3.59 -9.87
C TYR A 71 -6.41 4.41 -9.37
N TYR A 72 -6.14 4.42 -8.06
CA TYR A 72 -4.90 4.96 -7.52
C TYR A 72 -3.66 4.43 -8.27
N ILE A 73 -3.61 3.10 -8.43
CA ILE A 73 -2.48 2.41 -9.07
C ILE A 73 -2.40 2.77 -10.56
N PHE A 74 -3.52 2.80 -11.27
CA PHE A 74 -3.52 3.06 -12.72
C PHE A 74 -3.30 4.54 -13.06
N ILE A 75 -3.87 5.45 -12.28
CA ILE A 75 -3.80 6.89 -12.51
C ILE A 75 -2.47 7.45 -11.99
N LEU A 76 -2.13 7.14 -10.74
CA LEU A 76 -0.97 7.72 -10.06
C LEU A 76 0.25 6.80 -10.00
N GLY A 77 0.10 5.49 -10.23
CA GLY A 77 1.21 4.55 -10.09
C GLY A 77 2.40 4.87 -11.00
N LEU A 78 2.16 5.13 -12.29
CA LEU A 78 3.25 5.51 -13.20
C LEU A 78 3.91 6.85 -12.83
N PRO A 79 3.18 7.98 -12.70
CA PRO A 79 3.82 9.26 -12.37
C PRO A 79 4.53 9.22 -11.01
N LEU A 80 3.94 8.60 -9.98
CA LEU A 80 4.59 8.45 -8.68
C LEU A 80 5.80 7.52 -8.74
N SER A 81 5.79 6.48 -9.58
CA SER A 81 6.94 5.59 -9.71
C SER A 81 8.18 6.31 -10.27
N LEU A 82 7.98 7.24 -11.20
CA LEU A 82 9.05 8.08 -11.75
C LEU A 82 9.54 9.10 -10.72
N LEU A 83 8.61 9.68 -9.95
CA LEU A 83 8.93 10.60 -8.85
C LEU A 83 9.76 9.89 -7.76
N TYR A 84 9.33 8.72 -7.29
CA TYR A 84 10.03 7.97 -6.26
C TYR A 84 11.37 7.41 -6.77
N HIS A 85 11.47 7.01 -8.03
CA HIS A 85 12.74 6.67 -8.66
C HIS A 85 13.73 7.84 -8.57
N TRP A 86 13.28 9.03 -8.95
CA TRP A 86 14.08 10.26 -8.86
C TRP A 86 14.44 10.59 -7.40
N ALA A 87 13.48 10.52 -6.48
CA ALA A 87 13.68 10.82 -5.07
C ALA A 87 14.66 9.85 -4.39
N SER A 88 14.55 8.55 -4.69
CA SER A 88 15.49 7.53 -4.20
C SER A 88 16.91 7.82 -4.67
N ARG A 89 17.08 8.16 -5.96
CA ARG A 89 18.37 8.57 -6.52
C ARG A 89 18.91 9.82 -5.84
N PHE A 90 18.06 10.81 -5.60
CA PHE A 90 18.45 12.04 -4.92
C PHE A 90 18.89 11.77 -3.47
N ALA A 91 18.09 11.04 -2.71
CA ALA A 91 18.38 10.71 -1.31
C ALA A 91 19.68 9.91 -1.17
N LEU A 92 19.90 8.94 -2.05
CA LEU A 92 21.14 8.16 -2.07
C LEU A 92 22.37 9.04 -2.37
N ARG A 93 22.29 9.91 -3.38
CA ARG A 93 23.39 10.84 -3.73
C ARG A 93 23.73 11.83 -2.62
N LYS A 94 22.75 12.15 -1.78
CA LYS A 94 22.91 13.07 -0.65
C LYS A 94 23.25 12.36 0.66
N GLY A 95 23.35 11.04 0.66
CA GLY A 95 23.59 10.25 1.89
C GLY A 95 22.45 10.35 2.90
N LEU A 96 21.23 10.66 2.45
CA LEU A 96 20.05 10.77 3.32
C LEU A 96 19.44 9.40 3.63
N LEU A 97 19.59 8.44 2.71
CA LEU A 97 19.08 7.08 2.85
C LEU A 97 20.10 6.09 2.28
N ASP A 98 20.44 5.09 3.09
CA ASP A 98 21.37 4.04 2.71
C ASP A 98 20.72 3.01 1.78
N SER A 99 21.54 2.40 0.93
CA SER A 99 21.18 1.27 0.09
C SER A 99 22.35 0.29 0.07
N PRO A 100 22.19 -0.95 0.57
CA PRO A 100 23.28 -1.93 0.60
C PRO A 100 23.87 -2.25 -0.77
N SER A 101 23.06 -2.16 -1.84
CA SER A 101 23.51 -2.35 -3.22
C SER A 101 24.20 -1.13 -3.81
N GLY A 102 24.18 0.01 -3.12
CA GLY A 102 24.64 1.30 -3.66
C GLY A 102 23.79 1.82 -4.83
N ALA A 103 22.65 1.18 -5.13
CA ALA A 103 21.74 1.57 -6.21
C ALA A 103 20.44 2.17 -5.67
N PRO A 104 19.86 3.17 -6.34
CA PRO A 104 18.52 3.65 -6.03
C PRO A 104 17.46 2.66 -6.52
N LEU A 105 16.23 2.82 -6.05
CA LEU A 105 15.09 2.04 -6.54
C LEU A 105 14.90 2.25 -8.03
N TYR A 106 14.61 1.20 -8.79
CA TYR A 106 14.18 1.27 -10.17
C TYR A 106 12.68 1.59 -10.25
N TRP A 107 12.23 2.31 -11.27
CA TRP A 107 10.83 2.76 -11.37
C TRP A 107 9.81 1.60 -11.31
N LYS A 108 10.13 0.42 -11.86
CA LYS A 108 9.25 -0.76 -11.73
C LYS A 108 9.11 -1.22 -10.29
N GLN A 109 10.19 -1.15 -9.50
CA GLN A 109 10.13 -1.47 -8.07
C GLN A 109 9.26 -0.44 -7.35
N CYS A 110 9.41 0.85 -7.67
CA CYS A 110 8.54 1.89 -7.14
C CYS A 110 7.07 1.64 -7.48
N PHE A 111 6.74 1.27 -8.72
CA PHE A 111 5.38 0.93 -9.13
C PHE A 111 4.79 -0.22 -8.30
N LEU A 112 5.56 -1.29 -8.08
CA LEU A 112 5.13 -2.43 -7.26
C LEU A 112 4.96 -2.04 -5.78
N LEU A 113 5.84 -1.19 -5.25
CA LEU A 113 5.74 -0.69 -3.87
C LEU A 113 4.56 0.26 -3.68
N ILE A 114 4.23 1.07 -4.68
CA ILE A 114 3.01 1.89 -4.72
C ILE A 114 1.77 1.00 -4.68
N ALA A 115 1.71 0.00 -5.57
CA ALA A 115 0.61 -0.95 -5.61
C ALA A 115 0.45 -1.67 -4.26
N ALA A 116 1.53 -2.26 -3.73
CA ALA A 116 1.52 -2.94 -2.44
C ALA A 116 1.10 -2.00 -1.29
N GLY A 117 1.67 -0.81 -1.22
CA GLY A 117 1.34 0.18 -0.19
C GLY A 117 -0.14 0.59 -0.27
N SER A 118 -0.64 0.94 -1.45
CA SER A 118 -2.05 1.32 -1.63
C SER A 118 -3.02 0.19 -1.29
N LEU A 119 -2.71 -1.07 -1.65
CA LEU A 119 -3.52 -2.21 -1.25
C LEU A 119 -3.49 -2.44 0.26
N SER A 120 -2.34 -2.24 0.90
CA SER A 120 -2.24 -2.24 2.36
C SER A 120 -3.03 -1.10 2.99
N HIS A 121 -3.07 0.08 2.38
CA HIS A 121 -3.91 1.20 2.83
C HIS A 121 -5.37 0.78 2.92
N PHE A 122 -5.95 0.32 1.81
CA PHE A 122 -7.34 -0.14 1.79
C PHE A 122 -7.57 -1.29 2.77
N PHE A 123 -6.66 -2.25 2.87
CA PHE A 123 -6.77 -3.33 3.86
C PHE A 123 -6.87 -2.79 5.30
N LEU A 124 -6.10 -1.75 5.63
CA LEU A 124 -6.06 -1.16 6.95
C LEU A 124 -7.28 -0.26 7.22
N ASP A 125 -7.78 0.47 6.22
CA ASP A 125 -9.04 1.21 6.35
C ASP A 125 -10.18 0.27 6.69
N HIS A 126 -10.24 -0.86 5.97
CA HIS A 126 -11.24 -1.89 6.21
C HIS A 126 -11.09 -2.54 7.59
N LEU A 127 -9.85 -2.79 8.03
CA LEU A 127 -9.56 -3.39 9.33
C LEU A 127 -9.91 -2.46 10.50
N PHE A 128 -9.61 -1.17 10.38
CA PHE A 128 -9.62 -0.25 11.52
C PHE A 128 -10.69 0.85 11.45
N GLU A 129 -11.19 1.25 10.28
CA GLU A 129 -12.27 2.25 10.15
C GLU A 129 -13.64 1.63 10.11
N GLU A 130 -13.81 0.66 9.23
CA GLU A 130 -15.12 0.09 8.96
C GLU A 130 -15.51 -0.90 10.06
N ASN A 131 -14.64 -1.13 11.06
CA ASN A 131 -14.76 -2.22 12.04
C ASN A 131 -15.00 -3.57 11.36
N GLY A 132 -14.43 -3.78 10.17
CA GLY A 132 -14.68 -4.94 9.32
C GLY A 132 -16.13 -5.14 8.86
N LYS A 133 -16.92 -4.06 8.76
CA LYS A 133 -18.33 -4.11 8.34
C LYS A 133 -18.59 -3.92 6.84
N SER A 134 -17.60 -3.64 5.98
CA SER A 134 -17.91 -3.83 4.55
C SER A 134 -18.11 -5.31 4.28
N SER A 135 -19.13 -5.59 3.48
CA SER A 135 -19.46 -6.94 3.04
C SER A 135 -18.26 -7.65 2.41
N MET A 136 -17.36 -6.90 1.75
CA MET A 136 -16.14 -7.42 1.16
C MET A 136 -15.14 -7.88 2.22
N TYR A 137 -14.88 -7.09 3.26
CA TYR A 137 -13.91 -7.47 4.29
C TYR A 137 -14.46 -8.48 5.30
N THR A 138 -15.74 -8.41 5.67
CA THR A 138 -16.40 -9.49 6.44
C THR A 138 -16.29 -10.84 5.71
N TRP A 139 -16.38 -10.82 4.37
CA TRP A 139 -16.19 -12.00 3.51
C TRP A 139 -14.71 -12.43 3.45
N ILE A 140 -13.75 -11.51 3.29
CA ILE A 140 -12.30 -11.83 3.27
C ILE A 140 -11.81 -12.34 4.64
N LEU A 141 -12.22 -11.72 5.74
CA LEU A 141 -11.71 -11.98 7.10
C LEU A 141 -12.48 -13.02 7.89
N SER A 142 -13.60 -13.53 7.37
CA SER A 142 -14.35 -14.58 8.03
C SER A 142 -13.43 -15.79 8.31
N THR A 143 -12.92 -15.87 9.53
CA THR A 143 -12.23 -17.04 10.10
C THR A 143 -13.21 -17.93 10.85
N GLY A 144 -14.51 -17.77 10.60
CA GLY A 144 -15.53 -18.71 11.06
C GLY A 144 -16.31 -18.33 12.32
N TRP A 145 -16.67 -17.06 12.52
CA TRP A 145 -17.79 -16.74 13.42
C TRP A 145 -19.06 -16.45 12.62
N TRP A 146 -19.82 -17.53 12.41
CA TRP A 146 -21.10 -17.51 11.74
C TRP A 146 -22.16 -18.04 12.71
N VAL A 147 -23.25 -17.29 12.89
CA VAL A 147 -24.42 -17.77 13.64
C VAL A 147 -25.13 -18.91 12.88
N SER A 148 -24.81 -19.10 11.59
CA SER A 148 -25.30 -20.18 10.72
C SER A 148 -24.19 -20.71 9.78
N ARG A 149 -24.53 -21.33 8.64
CA ARG A 149 -23.54 -21.98 7.76
C ARG A 149 -22.68 -20.95 7.03
N ALA A 150 -21.36 -21.13 7.07
CA ALA A 150 -20.42 -20.29 6.32
C ALA A 150 -20.76 -20.32 4.82
N PRO A 151 -20.91 -19.16 4.15
CA PRO A 151 -20.98 -19.10 2.69
C PRO A 151 -19.60 -19.51 2.16
N ILE A 152 -19.51 -20.73 1.61
CA ILE A 152 -18.31 -21.18 0.90
C ILE A 152 -18.40 -20.56 -0.49
N ASP A 153 -17.58 -19.54 -0.72
CA ASP A 153 -17.43 -18.91 -2.03
C ASP A 153 -16.10 -19.39 -2.66
N PRO A 154 -16.14 -20.25 -3.69
CA PRO A 154 -14.95 -20.75 -4.37
C PRO A 154 -14.07 -19.65 -4.96
N ASP A 155 -14.66 -18.52 -5.35
CA ASP A 155 -13.93 -17.41 -5.97
C ASP A 155 -13.07 -16.69 -4.94
N ALA A 156 -13.58 -16.54 -3.71
CA ALA A 156 -12.82 -16.03 -2.55
C ALA A 156 -11.56 -16.85 -2.29
N VAL A 157 -11.75 -18.17 -2.23
CA VAL A 157 -10.70 -19.12 -1.92
C VAL A 157 -9.63 -19.08 -3.01
N LEU A 158 -10.05 -18.99 -4.28
CA LEU A 158 -9.13 -18.88 -5.41
C LEU A 158 -8.31 -17.59 -5.34
N VAL A 159 -8.95 -16.44 -5.10
CA VAL A 159 -8.27 -15.14 -5.03
C VAL A 159 -7.27 -15.10 -3.87
N VAL A 160 -7.68 -15.52 -2.66
CA VAL A 160 -6.79 -15.55 -1.49
C VAL A 160 -5.66 -16.55 -1.70
N ALA A 161 -5.93 -17.73 -2.24
CA ALA A 161 -4.89 -18.71 -2.56
C ALA A 161 -3.89 -18.17 -3.59
N VAL A 162 -4.35 -17.48 -4.64
CA VAL A 162 -3.47 -16.85 -5.65
C VAL A 162 -2.63 -15.76 -5.01
N LEU A 163 -3.19 -14.89 -4.17
CA LEU A 163 -2.46 -13.82 -3.49
C LEU A 163 -1.41 -14.39 -2.52
N CYS A 164 -1.80 -15.32 -1.66
CA CYS A 164 -0.87 -15.98 -0.72
C CYS A 164 0.23 -16.75 -1.48
N THR A 165 -0.12 -17.48 -2.53
CA THR A 165 0.86 -18.24 -3.34
C THR A 165 1.80 -17.30 -4.09
N SER A 166 1.30 -16.19 -4.61
CA SER A 166 2.12 -15.18 -5.30
C SER A 166 3.07 -14.47 -4.32
N LEU A 167 2.63 -14.19 -3.10
CA LEU A 167 3.45 -13.63 -2.03
C LEU A 167 4.54 -14.61 -1.57
N ILE A 168 4.18 -15.88 -1.34
CA ILE A 168 5.14 -16.94 -0.96
C ILE A 168 6.12 -17.22 -2.11
N GLY A 169 5.64 -17.33 -3.34
CA GLY A 169 6.46 -17.53 -4.52
C GLY A 169 7.40 -16.36 -4.78
N GLY A 170 6.92 -15.12 -4.62
CA GLY A 170 7.75 -13.92 -4.66
C GLY A 170 8.83 -13.92 -3.57
N PHE A 171 8.47 -14.32 -2.34
CA PHE A 171 9.43 -14.45 -1.24
C PHE A 171 10.51 -15.50 -1.53
N ILE A 172 10.14 -16.68 -2.05
CA ILE A 172 11.08 -17.75 -2.40
C ILE A 172 11.97 -17.34 -3.58
N TYR A 173 11.43 -16.67 -4.60
CA TYR A 173 12.20 -16.25 -5.76
C TYR A 173 13.26 -15.18 -5.44
N ILE A 174 12.99 -14.34 -4.42
CA ILE A 174 13.86 -13.20 -4.05
C ILE A 174 14.94 -13.60 -3.02
N ASN A 175 14.79 -14.74 -2.34
CA ASN A 175 15.78 -15.28 -1.40
C ASN A 175 16.65 -16.35 -2.07
#